data_AF-A0A2R8AA88-F1
#
_entry.id   AF-A0A2R8AA88-F1
#
_cell.length_a   1.000
_cell.length_b   1.000
_cell.length_c   1.000
_cell.angle_alpha   90.00
_cell.angle_beta   90.00
_cell.angle_gamma   90.00
#
_symmetry.space_group_name_H-M   'P 1'
#
loop_
_entity.id
_entity.type
_entity.pdbx_description
1 polymer ?
#
loop_
_entity_poly.entity_id
_entity_poly.type
_entity_poly.pdbx_seq_one_letter_code
_entity_poly.pdbx_strand_id
1 'polypeptide(L)'
;MLDAAYQSKFTETTVTKRIPTHNVALKETARLAVSVNNKHREVLRLGRTAKEIAAEIGEELIKVKQKLAHGEFKKWVGEGKDWGHCSFSYRTAAKYMQIANAKVHDRVHFETCFSMDEVIRAKPNKEKRTATLDDLRKVEKLRAKRDDPATNDAERDAIQGKLDDIEAELGPVEPQPRTHAMGNSGGQTARHAVRLRACAVMDKVAPSLTGNPRSMLISALMVAYGDTPEKIEELLEALKGKR
;
A
#
# COMPACT_ATOMS: atom_id res chain seq x y z
N MET A 1 52.21 -75.00 -10.76
CA MET A 1 51.81 -75.45 -12.11
C MET A 1 50.56 -76.31 -11.95
N LEU A 2 49.57 -76.15 -12.84
CA LEU A 2 48.13 -76.53 -12.74
C LEU A 2 47.30 -75.42 -12.06
N ASP A 3 46.21 -74.86 -12.61
CA ASP A 3 45.48 -75.15 -13.85
C ASP A 3 44.89 -73.86 -14.45
N ALA A 4 45.02 -73.76 -15.77
CA ALA A 4 44.33 -72.81 -16.62
C ALA A 4 43.12 -73.54 -17.23
N ALA A 5 41.90 -73.23 -16.80
CA ALA A 5 40.67 -73.35 -17.61
C ALA A 5 39.42 -73.07 -16.76
N TYR A 6 38.93 -71.83 -16.82
CA TYR A 6 37.48 -71.64 -16.73
C TYR A 6 37.05 -70.48 -17.62
N GLN A 7 36.91 -70.81 -18.91
CA GLN A 7 36.31 -69.96 -19.92
C GLN A 7 34.81 -69.79 -19.63
N SER A 8 34.42 -68.65 -19.06
CA SER A 8 33.03 -68.21 -19.03
C SER A 8 32.66 -67.60 -20.38
N LYS A 9 31.97 -68.38 -21.21
CA LYS A 9 31.37 -67.92 -22.48
C LYS A 9 30.10 -67.12 -22.16
N PHE A 10 30.23 -65.81 -22.02
CA PHE A 10 29.10 -64.90 -22.05
C PHE A 10 28.95 -64.36 -23.48
N THR A 11 28.03 -64.94 -24.24
CA THR A 11 27.67 -64.44 -25.57
C THR A 11 26.80 -63.20 -25.39
N GLU A 12 27.41 -62.02 -25.47
CA GLU A 12 26.72 -60.73 -25.58
C GLU A 12 25.87 -60.71 -26.84
N THR A 13 24.58 -60.98 -26.67
CA THR A 13 23.58 -60.74 -27.71
C THR A 13 23.26 -59.25 -27.70
N THR A 14 24.00 -58.47 -28.47
CA THR A 14 23.79 -57.03 -28.65
C THR A 14 22.54 -56.79 -29.51
N VAL A 15 21.37 -56.85 -28.87
CA VAL A 15 20.11 -56.35 -29.46
C VAL A 15 20.22 -54.83 -29.53
N THR A 16 20.62 -54.30 -30.69
CA THR A 16 20.70 -52.86 -30.96
C THR A 16 19.28 -52.29 -31.11
N LYS A 17 18.58 -52.13 -29.98
CA LYS A 17 17.27 -51.48 -29.91
C LYS A 17 17.48 -50.01 -30.26
N ARG A 18 17.14 -49.61 -31.49
CA ARG A 18 17.15 -48.19 -31.93
C ARG A 18 16.23 -47.40 -31.00
N ILE A 19 16.82 -46.66 -30.07
CA ILE A 19 16.09 -45.75 -29.18
C ILE A 19 15.59 -44.59 -30.05
N PRO A 20 14.27 -44.31 -30.07
CA PRO A 20 13.74 -43.19 -30.84
C PRO A 20 14.36 -41.87 -30.35
N THR A 21 15.00 -41.16 -31.27
CA THR A 21 15.77 -39.92 -31.05
C THR A 21 14.93 -38.71 -30.60
N HIS A 22 13.61 -38.87 -30.48
CA HIS A 22 12.68 -37.83 -30.07
C HIS A 22 12.83 -37.40 -28.59
N ASN A 23 13.56 -38.17 -27.78
CA ASN A 23 13.81 -37.88 -26.36
C ASN A 23 15.04 -36.97 -26.11
N VAL A 24 15.85 -36.70 -27.16
CA VAL A 24 17.04 -35.83 -27.04
C VAL A 24 16.70 -34.35 -27.26
N ALA A 25 15.78 -34.05 -28.19
CA ALA A 25 15.35 -32.68 -28.47
C ALA A 25 14.65 -32.01 -27.27
N LEU A 26 13.82 -32.76 -26.53
CA LEU A 26 13.18 -32.29 -25.28
C LEU A 26 14.21 -31.91 -24.21
N LYS A 27 15.36 -32.58 -24.17
CA LYS A 27 16.41 -32.30 -23.18
C LYS A 27 17.17 -31.02 -23.50
N GLU A 28 17.43 -30.73 -24.77
CA GLU A 28 18.12 -29.50 -25.15
C GLU A 28 17.23 -28.27 -24.99
N THR A 29 15.97 -28.35 -25.44
CA THR A 29 15.01 -27.26 -25.22
C THR A 29 14.78 -27.00 -23.73
N ALA A 30 14.76 -28.05 -22.89
CA ALA A 30 14.66 -27.90 -21.45
C ALA A 30 15.89 -27.20 -20.83
N ARG A 31 17.11 -27.52 -21.29
CA ARG A 31 18.34 -26.84 -20.85
C ARG A 31 18.33 -25.37 -21.23
N LEU A 32 17.92 -25.05 -22.46
CA LEU A 32 17.78 -23.67 -22.92
C LEU A 32 16.74 -22.91 -22.09
N ALA A 33 15.59 -23.53 -21.79
CA ALA A 33 14.57 -22.92 -20.94
C ALA A 33 15.11 -22.58 -19.54
N VAL A 34 15.89 -23.48 -18.91
CA VAL A 34 16.56 -23.20 -17.63
C VAL A 34 17.51 -22.02 -17.74
N SER A 35 18.33 -21.98 -18.81
CA SER A 35 19.27 -20.88 -19.07
C SER A 35 18.55 -19.53 -19.25
N VAL A 36 17.47 -19.50 -20.03
CA VAL A 36 16.63 -18.31 -20.22
C VAL A 36 16.03 -17.85 -18.90
N ASN A 37 15.45 -18.77 -18.11
CA ASN A 37 14.86 -18.43 -16.81
C ASN A 37 15.90 -17.92 -15.80
N ASN A 38 17.14 -18.41 -15.86
CA ASN A 38 18.24 -17.90 -15.03
C ASN A 38 18.61 -16.46 -15.42
N LYS A 39 18.78 -16.19 -16.72
CA LYS A 39 19.08 -14.85 -17.22
C LYS A 39 17.95 -13.86 -16.92
N HIS A 40 16.70 -14.30 -17.05
CA HIS A 40 15.54 -13.48 -16.71
C HIS A 40 15.53 -13.08 -15.22
N ARG A 41 15.77 -14.05 -14.32
CA ARG A 41 15.90 -13.77 -12.88
C ARG A 41 17.03 -12.79 -12.58
N GLU A 42 18.15 -12.89 -13.29
CA GLU A 42 19.27 -11.98 -13.13
C GLU A 42 18.95 -10.55 -13.59
N VAL A 43 18.25 -10.39 -14.71
CA VAL A 43 17.78 -9.07 -15.17
C VAL A 43 16.85 -8.43 -14.14
N LEU A 44 15.91 -9.19 -13.57
CA LEU A 44 15.02 -8.68 -12.52
C LEU A 44 15.79 -8.27 -11.26
N ARG A 45 16.80 -9.04 -10.86
CA ARG A 45 17.68 -8.72 -9.73
C ARG A 45 18.44 -7.41 -9.97
N LEU A 46 19.06 -7.26 -11.14
CA LEU A 46 19.78 -6.05 -11.53
C LEU A 46 18.86 -4.83 -11.61
N GLY A 47 17.61 -5.00 -12.09
CA GLY A 47 16.61 -3.93 -12.10
C GLY A 47 16.29 -3.40 -10.70
N ARG A 48 16.10 -4.31 -9.72
CA ARG A 48 15.88 -3.92 -8.32
C ARG A 48 17.10 -3.22 -7.72
N THR A 49 18.31 -3.74 -7.95
CA THR A 49 19.54 -3.10 -7.48
C THR A 49 19.74 -1.72 -8.09
N ALA A 50 19.51 -1.56 -9.41
CA ALA A 50 19.61 -0.27 -10.07
C ALA A 50 18.59 0.75 -9.52
N LYS A 51 17.37 0.31 -9.21
CA LYS A 51 16.34 1.13 -8.58
C LYS A 51 16.77 1.61 -7.18
N GLU A 52 17.36 0.75 -6.35
CA GLU A 52 17.85 1.15 -5.02
C GLU A 52 18.98 2.18 -5.13
N ILE A 53 19.98 1.93 -5.98
CA ILE A 53 21.09 2.87 -6.21
C ILE A 53 20.55 4.21 -6.75
N ALA A 54 19.58 4.18 -7.65
CA ALA A 54 18.93 5.38 -8.16
C ALA A 54 18.21 6.18 -7.06
N ALA A 55 17.60 5.52 -6.08
CA ALA A 55 17.00 6.18 -4.93
C ALA A 55 18.08 6.84 -4.05
N GLU A 56 19.17 6.13 -3.75
CA GLU A 56 20.30 6.66 -2.97
C GLU A 56 20.93 7.90 -3.65
N ILE A 57 21.15 7.85 -4.96
CA ILE A 57 21.61 9.02 -5.74
C ILE A 57 20.60 10.17 -5.61
N GLY A 58 19.31 9.87 -5.71
CA GLY A 58 18.25 10.86 -5.57
C GLY A 58 18.22 11.53 -4.19
N GLU A 59 18.46 10.78 -3.12
CA GLU A 59 18.56 11.30 -1.75
C GLU A 59 19.73 12.28 -1.62
N GLU A 60 20.90 11.94 -2.16
CA GLU A 60 22.06 12.83 -2.16
C GLU A 60 21.80 14.11 -2.98
N LEU A 61 21.17 13.98 -4.15
CA LEU A 61 20.77 15.13 -4.97
C LEU A 61 19.78 16.06 -4.24
N ILE A 62 18.84 15.50 -3.47
CA ILE A 62 17.92 16.28 -2.63
C ILE A 62 18.68 17.07 -1.57
N LYS A 63 19.65 16.45 -0.88
CA LYS A 63 20.50 17.12 0.12
C LYS A 63 21.30 18.28 -0.50
N VAL A 64 21.86 18.09 -1.69
CA VAL A 64 22.56 19.17 -2.42
C VAL A 64 21.60 20.28 -2.79
N LYS A 65 20.43 19.95 -3.35
CA LYS A 65 19.42 20.94 -3.75
C LYS A 65 18.96 21.82 -2.60
N GLN A 66 18.83 21.27 -1.39
CA GLN A 66 18.44 22.02 -0.19
C GLN A 66 19.49 23.05 0.26
N LYS A 67 20.77 22.84 -0.07
CA LYS A 67 21.88 23.74 0.29
C LYS A 67 22.09 24.86 -0.73
N LEU A 68 21.57 24.71 -1.94
CA LEU A 68 21.73 25.68 -3.02
C LEU A 68 20.57 26.68 -3.02
N ALA A 69 20.84 27.88 -3.53
CA ALA A 69 19.79 28.87 -3.78
C ALA A 69 18.79 28.39 -4.84
N HIS A 70 17.59 28.96 -4.84
CA HIS A 70 16.57 28.65 -5.82
C HIS A 70 17.10 28.89 -7.25
N GLY A 71 16.95 27.90 -8.14
CA GLY A 71 17.40 27.97 -9.53
C GLY A 71 18.86 27.53 -9.78
N GLU A 72 19.72 27.52 -8.76
CA GLU A 72 21.15 27.18 -8.93
C GLU A 72 21.41 25.68 -9.11
N PHE A 73 20.52 24.83 -8.60
CA PHE A 73 20.65 23.37 -8.73
C PHE A 73 20.72 22.90 -10.19
N LYS A 74 19.98 23.53 -11.10
CA LYS A 74 19.97 23.16 -12.53
C LYS A 74 21.34 23.39 -13.18
N LYS A 75 21.97 24.53 -12.85
CA LYS A 75 23.34 24.86 -13.29
C LYS A 75 24.36 23.91 -12.67
N TRP A 76 24.23 23.63 -11.38
CA TRP A 76 25.12 22.74 -10.64
C TRP A 76 25.19 21.31 -11.23
N VAL A 77 24.05 20.75 -11.65
CA VAL A 77 24.03 19.41 -12.29
C VAL A 77 24.78 19.42 -13.63
N GLY A 78 24.79 20.53 -14.36
CA GLY A 78 25.57 20.65 -15.61
C GLY A 78 24.77 20.90 -16.87
N GLU A 79 23.74 21.74 -16.83
CA GLU A 79 23.04 22.15 -18.07
C GLU A 79 23.82 23.17 -18.93
N GLY A 80 25.11 23.40 -18.65
CA GLY A 80 25.97 24.37 -19.33
C GLY A 80 27.13 23.76 -20.12
N LYS A 81 27.81 24.59 -20.92
CA LYS A 81 29.01 24.22 -21.70
C LYS A 81 30.25 23.94 -20.82
N ASP A 82 30.21 24.37 -19.57
CA ASP A 82 31.26 24.14 -18.59
C ASP A 82 30.84 22.96 -17.72
N TRP A 83 31.67 21.91 -17.73
CA TRP A 83 31.52 20.64 -17.03
C TRP A 83 30.77 20.75 -15.69
N GLY A 84 29.52 20.27 -15.66
CA GLY A 84 28.76 20.17 -14.42
C GLY A 84 29.39 19.22 -13.40
N HIS A 85 28.89 19.26 -12.17
CA HIS A 85 29.35 18.36 -11.11
C HIS A 85 28.89 16.90 -11.31
N CYS A 86 27.95 16.67 -12.23
CA CYS A 86 27.41 15.34 -12.53
C CYS A 86 27.70 14.97 -14.00
N SER A 87 27.93 13.68 -14.24
CA SER A 87 28.11 13.12 -15.59
C SER A 87 26.79 12.89 -16.35
N PHE A 88 25.66 13.34 -15.80
CA PHE A 88 24.32 13.11 -16.33
C PHE A 88 23.49 14.40 -16.40
N SER A 89 22.49 14.40 -17.28
CA SER A 89 21.62 15.55 -17.50
C SER A 89 20.73 15.89 -16.29
N TYR A 90 20.24 17.13 -16.23
CA TYR A 90 19.22 17.55 -15.26
C TYR A 90 17.97 16.66 -15.27
N ARG A 91 17.55 16.18 -16.45
CA ARG A 91 16.39 15.29 -16.58
C ARG A 91 16.61 13.96 -15.86
N THR A 92 17.83 13.42 -15.93
CA THR A 92 18.21 12.20 -15.22
C THR A 92 18.24 12.45 -13.71
N ALA A 93 18.80 13.58 -13.27
CA ALA A 93 18.81 13.99 -11.86
C ALA A 93 17.38 14.06 -11.29
N ALA A 94 16.47 14.70 -12.02
CA ALA A 94 15.07 14.82 -11.63
C ALA A 94 14.38 13.45 -11.48
N LYS A 95 14.67 12.49 -12.38
CA LYS A 95 14.17 11.11 -12.26
C LYS A 95 14.68 10.43 -10.99
N TYR A 96 15.97 10.54 -10.67
CA TYR A 96 16.51 9.97 -9.43
C TYR A 96 15.87 10.57 -8.18
N MET A 97 15.72 11.90 -8.14
CA MET A 97 15.02 12.56 -7.04
C MET A 97 13.56 12.12 -6.92
N GLN A 98 12.85 11.90 -8.04
CA GLN A 98 11.49 11.37 -8.03
C GLN A 98 11.44 9.96 -7.44
N ILE A 99 12.38 9.09 -7.81
CA ILE A 99 12.50 7.73 -7.27
C ILE A 99 12.77 7.76 -5.76
N ALA A 100 13.67 8.64 -5.29
CA ALA A 100 13.94 8.83 -3.87
C ALA A 100 12.69 9.29 -3.09
N ASN A 101 11.95 10.27 -3.63
CA ASN A 101 10.70 10.72 -3.01
C ASN A 101 9.66 9.60 -2.96
N ALA A 102 9.55 8.77 -4.01
CA ALA A 102 8.65 7.62 -4.01
C ALA A 102 9.01 6.60 -2.91
N LYS A 103 10.30 6.34 -2.69
CA LYS A 103 10.78 5.47 -1.61
C LYS A 103 10.39 5.98 -0.22
N VAL A 104 10.45 7.30 0.00
CA VAL A 104 10.10 7.93 1.28
C VAL A 104 8.59 7.98 1.51
N HIS A 105 7.80 8.31 0.48
CA HIS A 105 6.36 8.54 0.62
C HIS A 105 5.51 7.26 0.47
N ASP A 106 5.94 6.32 -0.35
CA ASP A 106 5.19 5.09 -0.64
C ASP A 106 6.15 3.90 -0.73
N ARG A 107 6.68 3.51 0.44
CA ARG A 107 7.68 2.45 0.57
C ARG A 107 7.17 1.11 0.04
N VAL A 108 5.91 0.77 0.32
CA VAL A 108 5.32 -0.50 -0.12
C VAL A 108 5.28 -0.54 -1.64
N HIS A 109 4.80 0.51 -2.29
CA HIS A 109 4.78 0.57 -3.74
C HIS A 109 6.21 0.49 -4.32
N PHE A 110 7.13 1.29 -3.77
CA PHE A 110 8.53 1.27 -4.18
C PHE A 110 9.14 -0.13 -4.09
N GLU A 111 8.91 -0.89 -3.02
CA GLU A 111 9.41 -2.25 -2.83
C GLU A 111 8.81 -3.25 -3.85
N THR A 112 7.56 -3.06 -4.26
CA THR A 112 6.90 -3.93 -5.25
C THR A 112 7.38 -3.72 -6.69
N CYS A 113 7.90 -2.54 -7.04
CA CYS A 113 8.41 -2.26 -8.39
C CYS A 113 9.75 -2.98 -8.67
N PHE A 114 9.89 -3.48 -9.91
CA PHE A 114 11.10 -4.17 -10.38
C PHE A 114 12.08 -3.26 -11.12
N SER A 115 11.61 -2.11 -11.61
CA SER A 115 12.40 -1.19 -12.44
C SER A 115 12.19 0.27 -12.05
N MET A 116 13.15 1.13 -12.41
CA MET A 116 13.04 2.57 -12.22
C MET A 116 11.83 3.17 -12.96
N ASP A 117 11.52 2.68 -14.16
CA ASP A 117 10.43 3.22 -14.97
C ASP A 117 9.05 2.85 -14.40
N GLU A 118 8.91 1.69 -13.75
CA GLU A 118 7.70 1.35 -12.99
C GLU A 118 7.48 2.35 -11.85
N VAL A 119 8.51 2.64 -11.06
CA VAL A 119 8.43 3.62 -9.96
C VAL A 119 8.04 5.02 -10.48
N ILE A 120 8.62 5.45 -11.61
CA ILE A 120 8.34 6.78 -12.18
C ILE A 120 6.92 6.87 -12.76
N ARG A 121 6.44 5.81 -13.41
CA ARG A 121 5.10 5.77 -14.01
C ARG A 121 4.00 5.57 -12.98
N ALA A 122 4.33 4.97 -11.84
CA ALA A 122 3.42 4.84 -10.75
C ALA A 122 2.96 6.21 -10.28
N LYS A 123 1.65 6.43 -10.30
CA LYS A 123 1.07 7.58 -9.62
C LYS A 123 1.20 7.28 -8.12
N PRO A 124 1.71 8.23 -7.31
CA PRO A 124 1.71 8.05 -5.87
C PRO A 124 0.29 7.68 -5.46
N ASN A 125 0.13 6.58 -4.73
CA ASN A 125 -1.14 6.26 -4.14
C ASN A 125 -1.39 7.37 -3.11
N LYS A 126 -2.26 8.32 -3.45
CA LYS A 126 -2.73 9.31 -2.49
C LYS A 126 -3.56 8.51 -1.50
N GLU A 127 -2.92 7.98 -0.46
CA GLU A 127 -3.62 7.31 0.63
C GLU A 127 -4.72 8.27 1.07
N LYS A 128 -5.96 7.77 1.04
CA LYS A 128 -7.10 8.55 1.48
C LYS A 128 -6.92 8.83 2.96
N ARG A 129 -6.43 10.02 3.29
CA ARG A 129 -6.32 10.42 4.68
C ARG A 129 -7.71 10.67 5.22
N THR A 130 -7.93 10.33 6.48
CA THR A 130 -9.18 10.70 7.17
C THR A 130 -9.33 12.22 7.18
N ALA A 131 -10.53 12.71 6.89
CA ALA A 131 -10.82 14.14 6.88
C ALA A 131 -10.51 14.77 8.25
N THR A 132 -9.63 15.77 8.27
CA THR A 132 -9.38 16.57 9.47
C THR A 132 -10.52 17.58 9.64
N LEU A 133 -10.77 18.05 10.87
CA LEU A 133 -11.78 19.08 11.15
C LEU A 133 -11.60 20.34 10.26
N ASP A 134 -10.36 20.73 9.98
CA ASP A 134 -10.06 21.87 9.13
C ASP A 134 -10.40 21.63 7.66
N ASP A 135 -10.29 20.38 7.18
CA ASP A 135 -10.75 20.04 5.82
C ASP A 135 -12.27 20.14 5.73
N LEU A 136 -12.99 19.66 6.76
CA LEU A 136 -14.45 19.76 6.81
C LEU A 136 -14.90 21.22 6.82
N ARG A 137 -14.25 22.08 7.61
CA ARG A 137 -14.49 23.53 7.62
C ARG A 137 -14.21 24.18 6.27
N LYS A 138 -13.14 23.74 5.60
CA LYS A 138 -12.77 24.23 4.27
C LYS A 138 -13.80 23.81 3.22
N VAL A 139 -14.24 22.56 3.23
CA VAL A 139 -15.30 22.03 2.35
C VAL A 139 -16.60 22.79 2.57
N GLU A 140 -17.00 23.02 3.82
CA GLU A 140 -18.21 23.79 4.13
C GLU A 140 -18.11 25.24 3.63
N LYS A 141 -16.96 25.90 3.83
CA LYS A 141 -16.71 27.25 3.33
C LYS A 141 -16.73 27.32 1.79
N LEU A 142 -16.20 26.31 1.11
CA LEU A 142 -16.22 26.22 -0.35
C LEU A 142 -17.65 25.99 -0.86
N ARG A 143 -18.42 25.09 -0.24
CA ARG A 143 -19.84 24.87 -0.58
C ARG A 143 -20.66 26.15 -0.39
N ALA A 144 -20.49 26.85 0.72
CA ALA A 144 -21.17 28.12 0.99
C ALA A 144 -20.87 29.19 -0.08
N LYS A 145 -19.61 29.30 -0.53
CA LYS A 145 -19.23 30.24 -1.61
C LYS A 145 -19.79 29.83 -2.98
N ARG A 146 -19.81 28.53 -3.27
CA ARG A 146 -20.36 28.01 -4.53
C ARG A 146 -21.85 28.29 -4.62
N ASP A 147 -22.58 28.15 -3.52
CA ASP A 147 -24.03 28.28 -3.46
C ASP A 147 -24.50 29.76 -3.31
N ASP A 148 -23.57 30.71 -3.16
CA ASP A 148 -23.87 32.15 -3.10
C ASP A 148 -24.29 32.67 -4.49
N PRO A 149 -25.49 33.26 -4.65
CA PRO A 149 -25.96 33.79 -5.93
C PRO A 149 -25.11 34.95 -6.46
N ALA A 150 -24.32 35.62 -5.61
CA ALA A 150 -23.41 36.68 -6.04
C ALA A 150 -22.14 36.15 -6.73
N THR A 151 -21.82 34.86 -6.60
CA THR A 151 -20.63 34.26 -7.21
C THR A 151 -20.87 34.04 -8.71
N ASN A 152 -19.92 34.47 -9.55
CA ASN A 152 -19.99 34.26 -11.00
C ASN A 152 -19.76 32.78 -11.38
N ASP A 153 -20.20 32.38 -12.58
CA ASP A 153 -20.15 30.97 -12.99
C ASP A 153 -18.72 30.42 -13.09
N ALA A 154 -17.76 31.21 -13.59
CA ALA A 154 -16.37 30.80 -13.69
C ALA A 154 -15.72 30.52 -12.32
N GLU A 155 -16.07 31.31 -11.30
CA GLU A 155 -15.65 31.09 -9.93
C GLU A 155 -16.32 29.87 -9.31
N ARG A 156 -17.60 29.62 -9.60
CA ARG A 156 -18.29 28.40 -9.14
C ARG A 156 -17.61 27.15 -9.69
N ASP A 157 -17.23 27.14 -10.97
CA ASP A 157 -16.50 26.02 -11.59
C ASP A 157 -15.13 25.81 -10.94
N ALA A 158 -14.39 26.90 -10.69
CA ALA A 158 -13.09 26.83 -10.00
C ALA A 158 -13.22 26.34 -8.54
N ILE A 159 -14.32 26.67 -7.85
CA ILE A 159 -14.63 26.17 -6.51
C ILE A 159 -15.01 24.70 -6.57
N GLN A 160 -15.81 24.29 -7.56
CA GLN A 160 -16.19 22.89 -7.73
C GLN A 160 -14.97 22.01 -7.99
N GLY A 161 -14.04 22.43 -8.85
CA GLY A 161 -12.78 21.71 -9.05
C GLY A 161 -11.97 21.53 -7.76
N LYS A 162 -11.94 22.55 -6.88
CA LYS A 162 -11.30 22.44 -5.55
C LYS A 162 -12.02 21.48 -4.62
N LEU A 163 -13.35 21.39 -4.69
CA LEU A 163 -14.13 20.43 -3.92
C LEU A 163 -13.86 19.00 -4.41
N ASP A 164 -13.82 18.79 -5.73
CA ASP A 164 -13.53 17.51 -6.35
C ASP A 164 -12.11 17.03 -6.00
N ASP A 165 -11.13 17.94 -5.97
CA ASP A 165 -9.76 17.62 -5.53
C ASP A 165 -9.71 17.16 -4.06
N ILE A 166 -10.47 17.82 -3.17
CA ILE A 166 -10.56 17.44 -1.76
C ILE A 166 -11.28 16.09 -1.60
N GLU A 167 -12.35 15.86 -2.36
CA GLU A 167 -13.10 14.60 -2.33
C GLU A 167 -12.30 13.44 -2.91
N ALA A 168 -11.47 13.69 -3.94
CA ALA A 168 -10.54 12.71 -4.47
C ALA A 168 -9.46 12.32 -3.43
N GLU A 169 -9.03 13.27 -2.59
CA GLU A 169 -8.03 13.05 -1.54
C GLU A 169 -8.62 12.39 -0.28
N LEU A 170 -9.81 12.79 0.16
CA LEU A 170 -10.42 12.32 1.42
C LEU A 170 -11.40 11.16 1.24
N GLY A 171 -11.86 10.92 0.00
CA GLY A 171 -13.06 10.14 -0.26
C GLY A 171 -14.35 10.95 -0.11
N PRO A 172 -15.52 10.34 -0.37
CA PRO A 172 -16.80 11.03 -0.30
C PRO A 172 -17.04 11.57 1.11
N VAL A 173 -17.05 12.90 1.24
CA VAL A 173 -17.36 13.58 2.49
C VAL A 173 -18.88 13.75 2.54
N GLU A 174 -19.55 12.79 3.16
CA GLU A 174 -20.97 12.90 3.44
C GLU A 174 -21.22 14.21 4.19
N PRO A 175 -22.10 15.09 3.69
CA PRO A 175 -22.52 16.26 4.45
C PRO A 175 -23.06 15.74 5.79
N GLN A 176 -22.50 16.21 6.90
CA GLN A 176 -23.14 15.94 8.18
C GLN A 176 -24.59 16.40 8.04
N PRO A 177 -25.56 15.50 8.31
CA PRO A 177 -26.96 15.88 8.22
C PRO A 177 -27.09 17.12 9.09
N ARG A 178 -27.51 18.24 8.48
CA ARG A 178 -27.80 19.45 9.22
C ARG A 178 -28.81 19.00 10.26
N THR A 179 -28.36 18.84 11.50
CA THR A 179 -29.25 18.67 12.63
C THR A 179 -29.97 20.00 12.70
N HIS A 180 -31.06 20.10 11.93
CA HIS A 180 -32.07 21.10 12.15
C HIS A 180 -32.32 21.05 13.65
N ALA A 181 -32.04 22.18 14.31
CA ALA A 181 -32.30 22.38 15.72
C ALA A 181 -33.82 22.35 15.93
N MET A 182 -34.41 21.18 15.75
CA MET A 182 -35.74 20.83 16.15
C MET A 182 -35.61 20.56 17.65
N GLY A 183 -36.16 21.50 18.43
CA GLY A 183 -36.75 21.23 19.74
C GLY A 183 -35.91 20.45 20.72
N ASN A 184 -35.38 21.17 21.70
CA ASN A 184 -34.96 20.67 23.00
C ASN A 184 -36.00 19.69 23.61
N SER A 185 -35.89 18.39 23.31
CA SER A 185 -36.63 17.34 24.01
C SER A 185 -35.64 16.37 24.66
N GLY A 186 -35.32 16.65 25.92
CA GLY A 186 -35.05 15.63 26.94
C GLY A 186 -33.93 14.63 26.68
N GLY A 187 -32.69 15.06 26.87
CA GLY A 187 -31.73 14.38 27.75
C GLY A 187 -31.56 12.85 27.67
N GLN A 188 -31.62 12.21 26.51
CA GLN A 188 -31.09 10.85 26.37
C GLN A 188 -29.60 10.92 26.04
N THR A 189 -28.79 10.95 27.10
CA THR A 189 -27.32 10.93 27.01
C THR A 189 -26.83 9.79 26.12
N ALA A 190 -25.69 9.95 25.45
CA ALA A 190 -25.06 8.90 24.62
C ALA A 190 -24.95 7.53 25.33
N ARG A 191 -24.90 7.53 26.66
CA ARG A 191 -24.95 6.33 27.51
C ARG A 191 -26.27 5.54 27.38
N HIS A 192 -27.40 6.22 27.17
CA HIS A 192 -28.69 5.56 26.96
C HIS A 192 -28.74 4.84 25.60
N ALA A 193 -28.19 5.46 24.55
CA ALA A 193 -28.09 4.83 23.22
C ALA A 193 -27.19 3.59 23.24
N VAL A 194 -26.06 3.64 23.96
CA VAL A 194 -25.19 2.47 24.16
C VAL A 194 -25.90 1.38 24.96
N ARG A 195 -26.64 1.74 26.02
CA ARG A 195 -27.40 0.79 26.84
C ARG A 195 -28.50 0.09 26.04
N LEU A 196 -29.23 0.81 25.20
CA LEU A 196 -30.27 0.23 24.34
C LEU A 196 -29.68 -0.75 23.30
N ARG A 197 -28.53 -0.43 22.70
CA ARG A 197 -27.85 -1.35 21.78
C ARG A 197 -27.35 -2.61 22.49
N ALA A 198 -26.78 -2.47 23.69
CA ALA A 198 -26.33 -3.60 24.49
C ALA A 198 -27.50 -4.53 24.87
N CYS A 199 -28.65 -3.97 25.29
CA CYS A 199 -29.85 -4.76 25.58
C CYS A 199 -30.37 -5.49 24.33
N ALA A 200 -30.45 -4.82 23.18
CA ALA A 200 -30.92 -5.44 21.93
C ALA A 200 -30.01 -6.57 21.43
N VAL A 201 -28.69 -6.49 21.68
CA VAL A 201 -27.76 -7.59 21.40
C VAL A 201 -28.02 -8.74 22.37
N MET A 202 -28.11 -8.46 23.68
CA MET A 202 -28.36 -9.50 24.69
C MET A 202 -29.66 -10.27 24.44
N ASP A 203 -30.75 -9.60 24.03
CA ASP A 203 -32.02 -10.27 23.73
C ASP A 203 -31.95 -11.23 22.54
N LYS A 204 -31.07 -10.95 21.55
CA LYS A 204 -30.88 -11.83 20.39
C LYS A 204 -30.02 -13.05 20.69
N VAL A 205 -29.06 -12.93 21.62
CA VAL A 205 -28.12 -14.03 21.94
C VAL A 205 -28.56 -14.83 23.18
N ALA A 206 -29.45 -14.30 24.02
CA ALA A 206 -29.97 -14.98 25.21
C ALA A 206 -30.59 -16.37 24.94
N PRO A 207 -31.35 -16.61 23.85
CA PRO A 207 -31.99 -17.91 23.64
C PRO A 207 -31.03 -19.04 23.24
N SER A 208 -29.81 -18.71 22.77
CA SER A 208 -28.84 -19.69 22.25
C SER A 208 -27.71 -20.02 23.22
N LEU A 209 -27.69 -19.43 24.41
CA LEU A 209 -26.57 -19.52 25.33
C LEU A 209 -26.93 -20.33 26.59
N THR A 210 -26.39 -21.53 26.71
CA THR A 210 -26.33 -22.32 27.94
C THR A 210 -24.94 -22.12 28.59
N GLY A 211 -24.83 -21.43 29.73
CA GLY A 211 -23.53 -21.24 30.39
C GLY A 211 -23.43 -20.08 31.40
N ASN A 212 -22.19 -19.80 31.84
CA ASN A 212 -21.87 -18.78 32.84
C ASN A 212 -22.07 -17.36 32.26
N PRO A 213 -22.91 -16.50 32.86
CA PRO A 213 -23.26 -15.18 32.32
C PRO A 213 -22.06 -14.24 32.13
N ARG A 214 -20.96 -14.45 32.88
CA ARG A 214 -19.76 -13.63 32.76
C ARG A 214 -18.99 -13.89 31.47
N SER A 215 -18.84 -15.15 31.05
CA SER A 215 -18.15 -15.46 29.78
C SER A 215 -18.97 -14.97 28.58
N MET A 216 -20.31 -15.02 28.70
CA MET A 216 -21.23 -14.54 27.67
C MET A 216 -21.12 -13.03 27.44
N LEU A 217 -21.01 -12.25 28.51
CA LEU A 217 -20.85 -10.79 28.42
C LEU A 217 -19.51 -10.42 27.73
N ILE A 218 -18.43 -11.15 28.05
CA ILE A 218 -17.12 -10.95 27.44
C ILE A 218 -17.16 -11.27 25.94
N SER A 219 -17.72 -12.40 25.54
CA SER A 219 -17.86 -12.76 24.12
C SER A 219 -18.71 -11.76 23.34
N ALA A 220 -19.81 -11.26 23.93
CA ALA A 220 -20.65 -10.24 23.29
C ALA A 220 -19.91 -8.90 23.12
N LEU A 221 -19.10 -8.51 24.11
CA LEU A 221 -18.26 -7.30 24.02
C LEU A 221 -17.14 -7.44 22.99
N MET A 222 -16.49 -8.60 22.90
CA MET A 222 -15.47 -8.88 21.87
C MET A 222 -16.06 -8.80 20.45
N VAL A 223 -17.27 -9.33 20.25
CA VAL A 223 -17.97 -9.24 18.95
C VAL A 223 -18.37 -7.81 18.61
N ALA A 224 -18.83 -7.04 19.59
CA ALA A 224 -19.33 -5.67 19.36
C ALA A 224 -18.22 -4.63 19.20
N TYR A 225 -17.06 -4.83 19.84
CA TYR A 225 -16.00 -3.82 19.93
C TYR A 225 -14.64 -4.28 19.37
N GLY A 226 -14.54 -5.51 18.88
CA GLY A 226 -13.29 -6.10 18.35
C GLY A 226 -12.36 -6.60 19.45
N ASP A 227 -11.30 -7.32 19.04
CA ASP A 227 -10.26 -7.92 19.91
C ASP A 227 -9.34 -6.86 20.55
N THR A 228 -9.90 -6.04 21.44
CA THR A 228 -9.11 -5.17 22.32
C THR A 228 -9.43 -5.51 23.78
N PRO A 229 -8.80 -6.55 24.34
CA PRO A 229 -9.09 -7.03 25.69
C PRO A 229 -8.91 -5.96 26.77
N GLU A 230 -8.02 -4.99 26.55
CA GLU A 230 -7.76 -3.90 27.51
C GLU A 230 -8.98 -2.97 27.70
N LYS A 231 -9.72 -2.67 26.63
CA LYS A 231 -10.93 -1.83 26.70
C LYS A 231 -12.11 -2.55 27.35
N ILE A 232 -12.15 -3.87 27.22
CA ILE A 232 -13.20 -4.71 27.82
C ILE A 232 -13.00 -4.77 29.34
N GLU A 233 -11.76 -4.92 29.81
CA GLU A 233 -11.46 -4.89 31.24
C GLU A 233 -11.75 -3.52 31.87
N GLU A 234 -11.41 -2.42 31.18
CA GLU A 234 -11.74 -1.06 31.64
C GLU A 234 -13.26 -0.85 31.80
N LEU A 235 -14.06 -1.33 30.84
CA LEU A 235 -15.53 -1.29 30.89
C LEU A 235 -16.10 -2.15 32.03
N LEU A 236 -15.53 -3.33 32.27
CA LEU A 236 -15.96 -4.21 33.34
C LEU A 236 -15.62 -3.64 34.72
N GLU A 237 -14.49 -2.95 34.86
CA GLU A 237 -14.09 -2.32 36.12
C GLU A 237 -14.91 -1.07 36.42
N ALA A 238 -15.25 -0.29 35.39
CA ALA A 238 -16.19 0.83 35.50
C ALA A 238 -17.60 0.41 35.97
N LEU A 239 -18.00 -0.85 35.71
CA LEU A 239 -19.27 -1.42 36.16
C LEU A 239 -19.23 -1.93 37.61
N LYS A 240 -18.06 -2.30 38.15
CA LYS A 240 -17.93 -2.75 39.55
C LYS A 240 -18.01 -1.60 40.56
N GLY A 241 -17.67 -0.38 40.15
CA GLY A 241 -17.58 0.80 41.02
C GLY A 241 -18.90 1.49 41.40
N LYS A 242 -20.07 0.90 41.14
CA LYS A 242 -21.37 1.44 41.56
C LYS A 242 -22.20 0.39 42.28
N ARG A 243 -22.00 0.30 43.59
CA ARG A 243 -23.01 -0.20 44.53
C ARG A 243 -23.34 0.91 45.51
#